data_AF-A0A1Z4I1Z2-F1
#
_entry.id   AF-A0A1Z4I1Z2-F1
#
_cell.length_a   1.000
_cell.length_b   1.000
_cell.length_c   1.000
_cell.angle_alpha   90.00
_cell.angle_beta   90.00
_cell.angle_gamma   90.00
#
_symmetry.space_group_name_H-M   'P 1'
#
loop_
_entity.id
_entity.type
_entity.pdbx_description
1 polymer ?
#
loop_
_entity_poly.entity_id
_entity_poly.type
_entity_poly.pdbx_seq_one_letter_code
_entity_poly.pdbx_strand_id
1 'polypeptide(L)'
;MTDLAVAFNCINKPKNANTLFLATERIARKLETGFFQIQALTILLNSLYKGEYAERADILLTEIEEMILEMDNPFDQPFLLENLTQVLARFGFCSKAKKVAGLIEDTPEKIVALYSLVEAFYQQGQEVEAEEIFSEIKKDWDLICKDMDEESLGEISVVLAQIGQFADGLAKMKLQKLDSFVSLLTDCATAFEKVECGLSIVILREVVRIVGWISPHWQQIYQILPDIERL
;
A
#
# COMPACT_ATOMS: atom_id res chain seq x y z
N MET A 1 -11.26 4.56 16.24
CA MET A 1 -12.62 4.08 16.57
C MET A 1 -12.96 2.80 15.80
N THR A 2 -12.64 2.74 14.51
CA THR A 2 -12.86 1.56 13.67
C THR A 2 -12.15 0.29 14.16
N ASP A 3 -10.88 0.37 14.58
CA ASP A 3 -10.16 -0.81 15.11
C ASP A 3 -10.80 -1.36 16.39
N LEU A 4 -11.32 -0.46 17.23
CA LEU A 4 -12.08 -0.85 18.43
C LEU A 4 -13.42 -1.50 18.05
N ALA A 5 -14.04 -1.08 16.95
CA ALA A 5 -15.28 -1.69 16.46
C ALA A 5 -15.02 -3.13 15.98
N VAL A 6 -13.96 -3.31 15.20
CA VAL A 6 -13.47 -4.64 14.77
C VAL A 6 -13.17 -5.51 15.99
N ALA A 7 -12.41 -4.99 16.96
CA ALA A 7 -12.09 -5.73 18.19
C ALA A 7 -13.34 -6.13 18.99
N PHE A 8 -14.35 -5.25 19.11
CA PHE A 8 -15.62 -5.60 19.74
C PHE A 8 -16.34 -6.75 19.02
N ASN A 9 -16.29 -6.79 17.69
CA ASN A 9 -16.88 -7.90 16.95
C ASN A 9 -16.14 -9.22 17.21
N CYS A 10 -14.80 -9.20 17.20
CA CYS A 10 -13.98 -10.38 17.49
C CYS A 10 -14.23 -10.98 18.89
N ILE A 11 -14.63 -10.17 19.87
CA ILE A 11 -15.01 -10.64 21.22
C ILE A 11 -16.53 -10.91 21.36
N ASN A 12 -17.21 -11.15 20.23
CA ASN A 12 -18.64 -11.45 20.14
C ASN A 12 -19.55 -10.39 20.79
N LYS A 13 -19.22 -9.11 20.58
CA LYS A 13 -20.06 -7.95 20.97
C LYS A 13 -20.53 -7.16 19.74
N PRO A 14 -21.35 -7.76 18.87
CA PRO A 14 -21.74 -7.14 17.59
C PRO A 14 -22.57 -5.86 17.76
N LYS A 15 -23.31 -5.70 18.87
CA LYS A 15 -24.05 -4.47 19.17
C LYS A 15 -23.11 -3.28 19.44
N ASN A 16 -21.99 -3.53 20.13
CA ASN A 16 -20.99 -2.50 20.44
C ASN A 16 -20.22 -2.12 19.18
N ALA A 17 -19.81 -3.13 18.39
CA ALA A 17 -19.19 -2.93 17.09
C ALA A 17 -20.07 -2.08 16.16
N ASN A 18 -21.34 -2.47 16.00
CA ASN A 18 -22.30 -1.74 15.16
C ASN A 18 -22.52 -0.29 15.62
N THR A 19 -22.68 -0.07 16.93
CA THR A 19 -22.80 1.30 17.48
C THR A 19 -21.60 2.16 17.10
N LEU A 20 -20.40 1.58 17.15
CA LEU A 20 -19.17 2.32 16.89
C LEU A 20 -18.97 2.58 15.38
N PHE A 21 -19.32 1.61 14.52
CA PHE A 21 -19.34 1.82 13.07
C PHE A 21 -20.32 2.94 12.68
N LEU A 22 -21.54 2.93 13.20
CA LEU A 22 -22.53 3.99 12.94
C LEU A 22 -22.06 5.36 13.45
N ALA A 23 -21.39 5.40 14.60
CA ALA A 23 -20.82 6.63 15.12
C ALA A 23 -19.69 7.16 14.22
N THR A 24 -18.79 6.29 13.78
CA THR A 24 -17.71 6.64 12.84
C THR A 24 -18.29 7.15 11.52
N GLU A 25 -19.29 6.46 10.98
CA GLU A 25 -19.94 6.86 9.74
C GLU A 25 -20.58 8.26 9.87
N ARG A 26 -21.29 8.50 10.98
CA ARG A 26 -21.88 9.82 11.25
C ARG A 26 -20.82 10.93 11.34
N ILE A 27 -19.64 10.62 11.86
CA ILE A 27 -18.53 11.58 11.93
C ILE A 27 -17.96 11.83 10.54
N ALA A 28 -17.67 10.77 9.78
CA ALA A 28 -17.15 10.86 8.42
C ALA A 28 -18.09 11.69 7.52
N ARG A 29 -19.41 11.44 7.60
CA ARG A 29 -20.42 12.19 6.82
C ARG A 29 -20.58 13.67 7.23
N LYS A 30 -20.01 14.10 8.35
CA LYS A 30 -20.02 15.50 8.78
C LYS A 30 -18.79 16.28 8.32
N LEU A 31 -17.78 15.59 7.79
CA LEU A 31 -16.67 16.25 7.12
C LEU A 31 -17.22 16.97 5.88
N GLU A 32 -16.65 18.13 5.54
CA GLU A 32 -17.03 18.84 4.32
C GLU A 32 -16.84 17.92 3.11
N THR A 33 -17.79 18.00 2.18
CA THR A 33 -17.83 17.14 0.98
C THR A 33 -16.56 17.33 0.16
N GLY A 34 -15.85 16.22 -0.09
CA GLY A 34 -14.58 16.20 -0.80
C GLY A 34 -13.63 15.11 -0.30
N PHE A 35 -12.33 15.34 -0.45
CA PHE A 35 -11.27 14.37 -0.17
C PHE A 35 -11.38 13.70 1.21
N PHE A 36 -11.43 14.49 2.29
CA PHE A 36 -11.40 13.96 3.66
C PHE A 36 -12.62 13.11 4.02
N GLN A 37 -13.79 13.47 3.49
CA GLN A 37 -15.00 12.68 3.68
C GLN A 37 -14.85 11.31 3.05
N ILE A 38 -14.48 11.26 1.78
CA ILE A 38 -14.34 10.01 1.02
C ILE A 38 -13.24 9.15 1.65
N GLN A 39 -12.10 9.73 1.99
CA GLN A 39 -11.01 9.03 2.65
C GLN A 39 -11.46 8.39 3.98
N ALA A 40 -12.20 9.13 4.81
CA ALA A 40 -12.73 8.61 6.07
C ALA A 40 -13.75 7.47 5.85
N LEU A 41 -14.58 7.56 4.81
CA LEU A 41 -15.52 6.50 4.45
C LEU A 41 -14.79 5.27 3.88
N THR A 42 -13.71 5.42 3.11
CA THR A 42 -12.87 4.30 2.64
C THR A 42 -12.17 3.59 3.80
N ILE A 43 -11.71 4.33 4.82
CA ILE A 43 -11.17 3.73 6.06
C ILE A 43 -12.25 2.94 6.80
N LEU A 44 -13.47 3.49 6.88
CA LEU A 44 -14.61 2.79 7.46
C LEU A 44 -14.96 1.53 6.65
N LEU A 45 -14.99 1.60 5.32
CA LEU A 45 -15.24 0.48 4.42
C LEU A 45 -14.29 -0.69 4.69
N ASN A 46 -12.99 -0.41 4.71
CA ASN A 46 -11.96 -1.40 5.07
C ASN A 46 -12.24 -2.03 6.43
N SER A 47 -12.69 -1.24 7.40
CA SER A 47 -12.96 -1.71 8.75
C SER A 47 -14.26 -2.54 8.84
N LEU A 48 -15.28 -2.21 8.05
CA LEU A 48 -16.50 -3.00 7.93
C LEU A 48 -16.22 -4.37 7.32
N TYR A 49 -15.39 -4.44 6.27
CA TYR A 49 -14.94 -5.72 5.71
C TYR A 49 -14.17 -6.55 6.75
N LYS A 50 -13.21 -5.96 7.49
CA LYS A 50 -12.52 -6.66 8.59
C LYS A 50 -13.47 -7.14 9.69
N GLY A 51 -14.52 -6.37 9.96
CA GLY A 51 -15.54 -6.70 10.96
C GLY A 51 -16.62 -7.65 10.47
N GLU A 52 -16.53 -8.19 9.25
CA GLU A 52 -17.54 -9.07 8.63
C GLU A 52 -18.93 -8.43 8.45
N TYR A 53 -19.01 -7.10 8.33
CA TYR A 53 -20.24 -6.36 8.04
C TYR A 53 -20.43 -6.16 6.52
N ALA A 54 -20.41 -7.26 5.75
CA ALA A 54 -20.34 -7.23 4.29
C ALA A 54 -21.49 -6.44 3.63
N GLU A 55 -22.73 -6.63 4.08
CA GLU A 55 -23.89 -5.90 3.51
C GLU A 55 -23.73 -4.38 3.65
N ARG A 56 -23.28 -3.91 4.83
CA ARG A 56 -23.05 -2.48 5.05
C ARG A 56 -21.85 -1.96 4.27
N ALA A 57 -20.81 -2.78 4.18
CA ALA A 57 -19.62 -2.47 3.40
C ALA A 57 -19.96 -2.29 1.92
N ASP A 58 -20.77 -3.17 1.33
CA ASP A 58 -21.13 -3.10 -0.08
C ASP A 58 -22.01 -1.88 -0.43
N ILE A 59 -22.93 -1.50 0.48
CA ILE A 59 -23.68 -0.24 0.33
C ILE A 59 -22.71 0.94 0.35
N LEU A 60 -21.82 0.99 1.33
CA LEU A 60 -20.87 2.07 1.48
C LEU A 60 -19.87 2.15 0.31
N LEU A 61 -19.44 1.00 -0.23
CA LEU A 61 -18.60 0.91 -1.41
C LEU A 61 -19.27 1.58 -2.61
N THR A 62 -20.53 1.27 -2.87
CA THR A 62 -21.29 1.86 -4.00
C THR A 62 -21.36 3.37 -3.85
N GLU A 63 -21.67 3.87 -2.65
CA GLU A 63 -21.69 5.31 -2.38
C GLU A 63 -20.31 5.95 -2.59
N ILE A 64 -19.22 5.31 -2.13
CA ILE A 64 -17.85 5.80 -2.31
C ILE A 64 -17.49 5.89 -3.79
N GLU A 65 -17.82 4.86 -4.58
CA GLU A 65 -17.58 4.86 -6.03
C GLU A 65 -18.30 6.03 -6.72
N GLU A 66 -19.57 6.25 -6.40
CA GLU A 66 -20.35 7.39 -6.92
C GLU A 66 -19.72 8.73 -6.53
N MET A 67 -19.39 8.92 -5.25
CA MET A 67 -18.76 10.16 -4.77
C MET A 67 -17.44 10.46 -5.47
N ILE A 68 -16.58 9.46 -5.67
CA ILE A 68 -15.28 9.64 -6.35
C ILE A 68 -15.49 10.00 -7.83
N LEU A 69 -16.45 9.36 -8.50
CA LEU A 69 -16.76 9.64 -9.91
C LEU A 69 -17.37 11.03 -10.13
N GLU A 70 -18.09 11.55 -9.14
CA GLU A 70 -18.65 12.90 -9.16
C GLU A 70 -17.65 13.99 -8.73
N MET A 71 -16.42 13.62 -8.33
CA MET A 71 -15.40 14.62 -7.96
C MET A 71 -14.88 15.38 -9.17
N ASP A 72 -14.96 16.71 -9.09
CA ASP A 72 -14.38 17.61 -10.10
C ASP A 72 -12.87 17.80 -9.96
N ASN A 73 -12.25 17.43 -8.82
CA ASN A 73 -10.83 17.66 -8.57
C ASN A 73 -9.97 16.51 -9.15
N PRO A 74 -9.23 16.74 -10.25
CA PRO A 74 -8.42 15.70 -10.89
C PRO A 74 -7.18 15.29 -10.08
N PHE A 75 -6.78 16.08 -9.08
CA PHE A 75 -5.62 15.75 -8.24
C PHE A 75 -5.97 14.77 -7.13
N ASP A 76 -7.18 14.87 -6.58
CA ASP A 76 -7.62 14.05 -5.45
C ASP A 76 -8.16 12.69 -5.90
N GLN A 77 -8.80 12.65 -7.08
CA GLN A 77 -9.50 11.47 -7.58
C GLN A 77 -8.57 10.25 -7.75
N PRO A 78 -7.38 10.34 -8.38
CA PRO A 78 -6.46 9.21 -8.52
C PRO A 78 -6.10 8.57 -7.18
N PHE A 79 -5.79 9.41 -6.18
CA PHE A 79 -5.42 8.95 -4.84
C PHE A 79 -6.57 8.22 -4.14
N LEU A 80 -7.81 8.69 -4.31
CA LEU A 80 -8.98 8.04 -3.72
C LEU A 80 -9.33 6.72 -4.42
N LEU A 81 -9.19 6.66 -5.75
CA LEU A 81 -9.36 5.42 -6.54
C LEU A 81 -8.28 4.39 -6.21
N GLU A 82 -7.03 4.81 -6.01
CA GLU A 82 -5.95 3.95 -5.56
C GLU A 82 -6.27 3.36 -4.18
N ASN A 83 -6.61 4.20 -3.20
CA ASN A 83 -6.97 3.73 -1.87
C ASN A 83 -8.14 2.74 -1.91
N LEU A 84 -9.17 3.02 -2.72
CA LEU A 84 -10.30 2.11 -2.88
C LEU A 84 -9.87 0.79 -3.53
N THR A 85 -9.02 0.84 -4.54
CA THR A 85 -8.44 -0.36 -5.18
C THR A 85 -7.68 -1.20 -4.16
N GLN A 86 -6.83 -0.60 -3.34
CA GLN A 86 -6.07 -1.30 -2.31
C GLN A 86 -6.99 -2.01 -1.31
N VAL A 87 -8.07 -1.36 -0.87
CA VAL A 87 -9.07 -1.98 0.01
C VAL A 87 -9.71 -3.17 -0.67
N LEU A 88 -10.20 -3.01 -1.89
CA LEU A 88 -10.87 -4.09 -2.63
C LEU A 88 -9.94 -5.28 -2.88
N ALA A 89 -8.70 -5.01 -3.30
CA ALA A 89 -7.67 -6.02 -3.55
C ALA A 89 -7.35 -6.82 -2.28
N ARG A 90 -7.17 -6.14 -1.14
CA ARG A 90 -6.89 -6.76 0.16
C ARG A 90 -7.95 -7.78 0.60
N PHE A 91 -9.22 -7.55 0.26
CA PHE A 91 -10.31 -8.48 0.58
C PHE A 91 -10.63 -9.47 -0.56
N GLY A 92 -9.76 -9.55 -1.56
CA GLY A 92 -9.87 -10.49 -2.67
C GLY A 92 -10.91 -10.13 -3.72
N PHE A 93 -11.45 -8.91 -3.70
CA PHE A 93 -12.40 -8.44 -4.73
C PHE A 93 -11.68 -8.03 -6.02
N CYS A 94 -10.81 -8.89 -6.56
CA CYS A 94 -9.90 -8.57 -7.65
C CYS A 94 -10.59 -8.00 -8.90
N SER A 95 -11.75 -8.53 -9.30
CA SER A 95 -12.47 -8.01 -10.47
C SER A 95 -12.99 -6.58 -10.26
N LYS A 96 -13.50 -6.26 -9.05
CA LYS A 96 -13.93 -4.89 -8.71
C LYS A 96 -12.72 -3.97 -8.61
N ALA A 97 -11.68 -4.41 -7.92
CA ALA A 97 -10.43 -3.67 -7.77
C ALA A 97 -9.81 -3.35 -9.15
N LYS A 98 -9.79 -4.31 -10.09
CA LYS A 98 -9.31 -4.08 -11.47
C LYS A 98 -10.14 -3.04 -12.21
N LYS A 99 -11.47 -3.05 -12.02
CA LYS A 99 -12.36 -2.03 -12.59
C LYS A 99 -12.05 -0.65 -12.03
N VAL A 100 -11.87 -0.52 -10.71
CA VAL A 100 -11.56 0.77 -10.05
C VAL A 100 -10.17 1.27 -10.46
N ALA A 101 -9.16 0.41 -10.50
CA ALA A 101 -7.82 0.77 -10.97
C ALA A 101 -7.81 1.26 -12.42
N GLY A 102 -8.66 0.69 -13.27
CA GLY A 102 -8.82 1.12 -14.66
C GLY A 102 -9.47 2.49 -14.85
N LEU A 103 -10.02 3.10 -13.78
CA LEU A 103 -10.52 4.47 -13.79
C LEU A 103 -9.42 5.49 -13.47
N ILE A 104 -8.28 5.04 -12.96
CA ILE A 104 -7.15 5.91 -12.65
C ILE A 104 -6.48 6.31 -13.98
N GLU A 105 -6.27 7.61 -14.16
CA GLU A 105 -5.46 8.12 -15.28
C GLU A 105 -4.02 7.59 -15.20
N ASP A 106 -3.20 7.87 -16.22
CA ASP A 106 -1.80 7.40 -16.28
C ASP A 106 -0.89 8.19 -15.32
N THR A 107 -1.13 8.02 -14.02
CA THR A 107 -0.45 8.66 -12.88
C THR A 107 0.20 7.61 -11.98
N PRO A 108 1.10 8.01 -11.06
CA PRO A 108 1.76 7.09 -10.12
C PRO A 108 0.79 6.23 -9.31
N GLU A 109 -0.36 6.79 -8.92
CA GLU A 109 -1.43 6.13 -8.17
C GLU A 109 -1.94 4.89 -8.92
N LYS A 110 -1.97 4.92 -10.26
CA LYS A 110 -2.34 3.75 -11.08
C LYS A 110 -1.36 2.61 -10.89
N ILE A 111 -0.05 2.89 -10.85
CA ILE A 111 0.99 1.89 -10.68
C ILE A 111 0.87 1.22 -9.31
N VAL A 112 0.65 2.00 -8.25
CA VAL A 112 0.46 1.48 -6.88
C VAL A 112 -0.81 0.62 -6.80
N ALA A 113 -1.91 1.08 -7.39
CA ALA A 113 -3.17 0.34 -7.48
C ALA A 113 -3.00 -1.00 -8.23
N LEU A 114 -2.32 -1.00 -9.38
CA LEU A 114 -2.07 -2.20 -10.18
C LEU A 114 -1.15 -3.19 -9.46
N TYR A 115 -0.12 -2.75 -8.74
CA TYR A 115 0.69 -3.69 -7.94
C TYR A 115 -0.09 -4.30 -6.77
N SER A 116 -0.98 -3.53 -6.14
CA SER A 116 -1.86 -4.07 -5.10
C SER A 116 -2.78 -5.16 -5.64
N LEU A 117 -3.20 -5.04 -6.90
CA LEU A 117 -3.90 -6.10 -7.62
C LEU A 117 -3.02 -7.32 -7.87
N VAL A 118 -1.78 -7.12 -8.33
CA VAL A 118 -0.81 -8.21 -8.52
C VAL A 118 -0.63 -9.00 -7.22
N GLU A 119 -0.44 -8.33 -6.08
CA GLU A 119 -0.35 -8.99 -4.78
C GLU A 119 -1.60 -9.80 -4.46
N ALA A 120 -2.78 -9.19 -4.61
CA ALA A 120 -4.05 -9.85 -4.32
C ALA A 120 -4.34 -11.06 -5.23
N PHE A 121 -3.94 -10.99 -6.50
CA PHE A 121 -4.03 -12.12 -7.43
C PHE A 121 -3.10 -13.27 -7.02
N TYR A 122 -1.83 -12.98 -6.68
CA TYR A 122 -0.92 -14.01 -6.16
C TYR A 122 -1.42 -14.66 -4.87
N GLN A 123 -1.95 -13.87 -3.94
CA GLN A 123 -2.52 -14.40 -2.69
C GLN A 123 -3.71 -15.34 -2.92
N GLN A 124 -4.41 -15.19 -4.05
CA GLN A 124 -5.52 -16.06 -4.46
C GLN A 124 -5.10 -17.19 -5.41
N GLY A 125 -3.81 -17.32 -5.72
CA GLY A 125 -3.30 -18.32 -6.66
C GLY A 125 -3.64 -18.04 -8.14
N GLN A 126 -3.99 -16.80 -8.47
CA GLN A 126 -4.31 -16.34 -9.82
C GLN A 126 -3.07 -15.77 -10.51
N GLU A 127 -2.06 -16.63 -10.73
CA GLU A 127 -0.76 -16.23 -11.24
C GLU A 127 -0.83 -15.64 -12.66
N VAL A 128 -1.71 -16.16 -13.53
CA VAL A 128 -1.84 -15.68 -14.91
C VAL A 128 -2.33 -14.24 -14.93
N GLU A 129 -3.38 -13.93 -14.16
CA GLU A 129 -3.91 -12.57 -14.04
C GLU A 129 -2.90 -11.62 -13.39
N ALA A 130 -2.13 -12.09 -12.41
CA ALA A 130 -1.06 -11.31 -11.80
C ALA A 130 0.03 -10.93 -12.83
N GLU A 131 0.48 -11.89 -13.64
CA GLU A 131 1.51 -11.68 -14.67
C GLU A 131 1.03 -10.79 -15.82
N GLU A 132 -0.26 -10.86 -16.18
CA GLU A 132 -0.88 -9.96 -17.15
C GLU A 132 -0.81 -8.50 -16.68
N ILE A 133 -1.23 -8.23 -15.43
CA ILE A 133 -1.17 -6.88 -14.86
C ILE A 133 0.28 -6.41 -14.70
N PHE A 134 1.18 -7.30 -14.28
CA PHE A 134 2.59 -6.97 -14.14
C PHE A 134 3.23 -6.57 -15.48
N SER A 135 2.82 -7.23 -16.57
CA SER A 135 3.25 -6.90 -17.93
C SER A 135 2.73 -5.53 -18.39
N GLU A 136 1.48 -5.20 -18.05
CA GLU A 136 0.90 -3.86 -18.29
C GLU A 136 1.70 -2.77 -17.57
N ILE A 137 1.97 -2.97 -16.28
CA ILE A 137 2.78 -2.03 -15.48
C ILE A 137 4.15 -1.82 -16.12
N LYS A 138 4.84 -2.89 -16.55
CA LYS A 138 6.17 -2.78 -17.17
C LYS A 138 6.15 -1.97 -18.47
N LYS A 139 5.10 -2.13 -19.27
CA LYS A 139 4.94 -1.42 -20.55
C LYS A 139 4.74 0.07 -20.34
N ASP A 140 3.93 0.44 -19.36
CA ASP A 140 3.53 1.83 -19.15
C ASP A 140 4.45 2.58 -18.15
N TRP A 141 5.34 1.84 -17.46
CA TRP A 141 6.27 2.37 -16.46
C TRP A 141 7.02 3.62 -16.91
N ASP A 142 7.75 3.54 -18.02
CA ASP A 142 8.59 4.65 -18.49
C ASP A 142 7.78 5.89 -18.87
N LEU A 143 6.52 5.71 -19.25
CA LEU A 143 5.61 6.80 -19.58
C LEU A 143 5.08 7.46 -18.30
N ILE A 144 4.54 6.66 -17.38
CA ILE A 144 3.89 7.13 -16.15
C ILE A 144 4.93 7.70 -15.17
N CYS A 145 6.08 7.05 -15.05
CA CYS A 145 7.08 7.35 -14.03
C CYS A 145 8.21 8.28 -14.50
N LYS A 146 8.12 8.82 -15.73
CA LYS A 146 9.20 9.58 -16.37
C LYS A 146 9.73 10.72 -15.50
N ASP A 147 8.80 11.53 -15.00
CA ASP A 147 9.05 12.79 -14.29
C ASP A 147 8.68 12.69 -12.79
N MET A 148 8.50 11.48 -12.27
CA MET A 148 8.24 11.25 -10.85
C MET A 148 9.44 11.64 -9.97
N ASP A 149 9.13 12.18 -8.80
CA ASP A 149 10.10 12.44 -7.75
C ASP A 149 10.60 11.17 -7.06
N GLU A 150 11.68 11.32 -6.27
CA GLU A 150 12.35 10.23 -5.55
C GLU A 150 11.46 9.60 -4.48
N GLU A 151 10.57 10.38 -3.85
CA GLU A 151 9.68 9.93 -2.77
C GLU A 151 8.63 8.97 -3.33
N SER A 152 7.95 9.38 -4.40
CA SER A 152 6.93 8.59 -5.08
C SER A 152 7.52 7.31 -5.70
N LEU A 153 8.74 7.38 -6.25
CA LEU A 153 9.47 6.19 -6.71
C LEU A 153 9.84 5.26 -5.54
N GLY A 154 10.12 5.83 -4.35
CA GLY A 154 10.33 5.09 -3.11
C GLY A 154 9.10 4.29 -2.70
N GLU A 155 7.93 4.92 -2.68
CA GLU A 155 6.66 4.24 -2.35
C GLU A 155 6.41 3.03 -3.27
N ILE A 156 6.56 3.22 -4.59
CA ILE A 156 6.41 2.12 -5.54
C ILE A 156 7.46 1.01 -5.30
N SER A 157 8.67 1.39 -4.89
CA SER A 157 9.74 0.42 -4.58
C SER A 157 9.41 -0.43 -3.35
N VAL A 158 8.79 0.15 -2.32
CA VAL A 158 8.28 -0.59 -1.15
C VAL A 158 7.21 -1.58 -1.58
N VAL A 159 6.26 -1.15 -2.42
CA VAL A 159 5.20 -2.01 -2.93
C VAL A 159 5.77 -3.17 -3.77
N LEU A 160 6.74 -2.88 -4.65
CA LEU A 160 7.46 -3.89 -5.43
C LEU A 160 8.19 -4.90 -4.54
N ALA A 161 8.83 -4.43 -3.47
CA ALA A 161 9.48 -5.30 -2.49
C ALA A 161 8.46 -6.22 -1.79
N GLN A 162 7.28 -5.71 -1.41
CA GLN A 162 6.23 -6.48 -0.75
C GLN A 162 5.72 -7.68 -1.58
N ILE A 163 5.80 -7.58 -2.91
CA ILE A 163 5.48 -8.66 -3.84
C ILE A 163 6.70 -9.47 -4.31
N GLY A 164 7.84 -9.33 -3.63
CA GLY A 164 9.07 -10.07 -3.91
C GLY A 164 9.89 -9.56 -5.10
N GLN A 165 9.47 -8.47 -5.74
CA GLN A 165 10.12 -7.87 -6.90
C GLN A 165 11.21 -6.85 -6.48
N PHE A 166 12.11 -7.26 -5.60
CA PHE A 166 13.13 -6.39 -5.02
C PHE A 166 14.07 -5.78 -6.08
N ALA A 167 14.50 -6.58 -7.05
CA ALA A 167 15.40 -6.12 -8.09
C ALA A 167 14.74 -5.04 -8.97
N ASP A 168 13.48 -5.25 -9.36
CA ASP A 168 12.72 -4.28 -10.13
C ASP A 168 12.48 -3.00 -9.32
N GLY A 169 12.13 -3.11 -8.03
CA GLY A 169 11.98 -1.96 -7.12
C GLY A 169 13.25 -1.12 -7.05
N LEU A 170 14.39 -1.75 -6.74
CA LEU A 170 15.67 -1.07 -6.61
C LEU A 170 16.18 -0.49 -7.94
N ALA A 171 16.03 -1.21 -9.05
CA ALA A 171 16.51 -0.77 -10.37
C ALA A 171 15.74 0.42 -10.93
N LYS A 172 14.46 0.55 -10.56
CA LYS A 172 13.58 1.64 -10.98
C LYS A 172 13.79 2.93 -10.20
N MET A 173 14.57 2.88 -9.13
CA MET A 173 14.88 4.08 -8.38
C MET A 173 15.91 4.95 -9.06
N LYS A 174 15.68 6.27 -8.99
CA LYS A 174 16.68 7.29 -9.29
C LYS A 174 17.31 7.78 -7.97
N LEU A 175 17.94 6.89 -7.22
CA LEU A 175 18.55 7.23 -5.93
C LEU A 175 19.75 8.15 -6.13
N GLN A 176 19.62 9.40 -5.68
CA GLN A 176 20.71 10.37 -5.72
C GLN A 176 21.46 10.45 -4.40
N LYS A 177 20.84 10.01 -3.30
CA LYS A 177 21.39 10.11 -1.95
C LYS A 177 21.40 8.76 -1.25
N LEU A 178 22.51 8.56 -0.55
CA LEU A 178 22.78 7.37 0.25
C LEU A 178 21.80 7.19 1.41
N ASP A 179 21.44 8.29 2.07
CA ASP A 179 20.52 8.25 3.20
C ASP A 179 19.10 7.86 2.74
N SER A 180 18.67 8.35 1.57
CA SER A 180 17.39 7.93 0.95
C SER A 180 17.36 6.43 0.68
N PHE A 181 18.48 5.88 0.18
CA PHE A 181 18.60 4.44 -0.08
C PHE A 181 18.47 3.61 1.20
N VAL A 182 19.17 4.00 2.27
CA VAL A 182 19.10 3.30 3.56
C VAL A 182 17.71 3.42 4.19
N SER A 183 17.06 4.58 4.07
CA SER A 183 15.67 4.77 4.50
C SER A 183 14.73 3.80 3.80
N LEU A 184 14.80 3.73 2.46
CA LEU A 184 13.94 2.82 1.72
C LEU A 184 14.15 1.36 2.13
N LEU A 185 15.40 0.91 2.29
CA LEU A 185 15.65 -0.47 2.73
C LEU A 185 15.03 -0.76 4.09
N THR A 186 14.93 0.25 4.94
CA THR A 186 14.22 0.16 6.22
C THR A 186 12.71 0.04 6.00
N ASP A 187 12.14 0.78 5.05
CA ASP A 187 10.71 0.67 4.68
C ASP A 187 10.38 -0.70 4.07
N CYS A 188 11.32 -1.29 3.33
CA CYS A 188 11.25 -2.65 2.80
C CYS A 188 11.46 -3.75 3.86
N ALA A 189 11.77 -3.42 5.12
CA ALA A 189 12.12 -4.40 6.14
C ALA A 189 11.06 -5.50 6.28
N THR A 190 9.78 -5.13 6.32
CA THR A 190 8.67 -6.09 6.44
C THR A 190 8.60 -7.07 5.27
N ALA A 191 8.97 -6.63 4.07
CA ALA A 191 9.03 -7.49 2.89
C ALA A 191 10.19 -8.48 2.97
N PHE A 192 11.36 -8.05 3.48
CA PHE A 192 12.49 -8.94 3.71
C PHE A 192 12.15 -10.03 4.74
N GLU A 193 11.44 -9.69 5.82
CA GLU A 193 11.02 -10.65 6.84
C GLU A 193 10.04 -11.71 6.31
N LYS A 194 9.27 -11.42 5.25
CA LYS A 194 8.42 -12.41 4.58
C LYS A 194 9.25 -13.49 3.85
N VAL A 195 10.48 -13.16 3.42
CA VAL A 195 11.37 -14.08 2.70
C VAL A 195 12.11 -14.97 3.70
N GLU A 196 12.78 -14.36 4.66
CA GLU A 196 13.56 -15.04 5.68
C GLU A 196 13.57 -14.18 6.95
N CYS A 197 13.33 -14.81 8.10
CA CYS A 197 13.30 -14.12 9.37
C CYS A 197 14.71 -13.57 9.71
N GLY A 198 14.79 -12.28 10.02
CA GLY A 198 16.03 -11.56 10.29
C GLY A 198 16.74 -11.05 9.03
N LEU A 199 16.20 -11.30 7.83
CA LEU A 199 16.82 -10.88 6.58
C LEU A 199 16.95 -9.36 6.47
N SER A 200 16.00 -8.59 7.01
CA SER A 200 16.08 -7.13 7.01
C SER A 200 17.34 -6.62 7.70
N ILE A 201 17.70 -7.24 8.84
CA ILE A 201 18.86 -6.84 9.63
C ILE A 201 20.17 -7.26 8.93
N VAL A 202 20.18 -8.44 8.30
CA VAL A 202 21.32 -8.90 7.49
C VAL A 202 21.58 -7.92 6.34
N ILE A 203 20.54 -7.52 5.61
CA ILE A 203 20.64 -6.57 4.49
C ILE A 203 21.11 -5.20 4.99
N LEU A 204 20.47 -4.65 6.03
CA LEU A 204 20.83 -3.34 6.57
C LEU A 204 22.27 -3.30 7.08
N ARG A 205 22.71 -4.33 7.80
CA ARG A 205 24.10 -4.44 8.28
C ARG A 205 25.09 -4.46 7.12
N GLU A 206 24.79 -5.22 6.07
CA GLU A 206 25.66 -5.32 4.91
C GLU A 206 25.73 -4.01 4.12
N VAL A 207 24.61 -3.31 3.98
CA VAL A 207 24.58 -1.99 3.35
C VAL A 207 25.36 -0.97 4.19
N VAL A 208 25.12 -0.90 5.50
CA VAL A 208 25.87 0.01 6.40
C VAL A 208 27.37 -0.30 6.36
N ARG A 209 27.77 -1.58 6.21
CA ARG A 209 29.17 -2.00 6.02
C ARG A 209 29.77 -1.42 4.73
N ILE A 210 29.09 -1.60 3.60
CA ILE A 210 29.54 -1.12 2.28
C ILE A 210 29.64 0.41 2.30
N VAL A 211 28.63 1.05 2.86
CA VAL A 211 28.52 2.51 2.90
C VAL A 211 29.53 3.14 3.86
N GLY A 212 29.87 2.45 4.95
CA GLY A 212 30.94 2.83 5.87
C GLY A 212 32.31 2.96 5.20
N TRP A 213 32.54 2.31 4.04
CA TRP A 213 33.77 2.49 3.26
C TRP A 213 33.86 3.88 2.60
N ILE A 214 32.72 4.51 2.36
CA ILE A 214 32.62 5.79 1.64
C ILE A 214 32.39 6.95 2.62
N SER A 215 31.79 6.69 3.79
CA SER A 215 31.44 7.71 4.78
C SER A 215 31.85 7.30 6.21
N PRO A 216 32.72 8.09 6.88
CA PRO A 216 33.16 7.81 8.25
C PRO A 216 32.02 7.76 9.28
N HIS A 217 30.93 8.50 9.08
CA HIS A 217 29.78 8.47 9.98
C HIS A 217 29.08 7.10 9.96
N TRP A 218 28.88 6.54 8.76
CA TRP A 218 28.31 5.21 8.59
C TRP A 218 29.23 4.10 9.11
N GLN A 219 30.56 4.30 9.05
CA GLN A 219 31.52 3.37 9.65
C GLN A 219 31.39 3.30 11.18
N GLN A 220 31.13 4.43 11.85
CA GLN A 220 30.88 4.45 13.29
C GLN A 220 29.60 3.70 13.64
N ILE A 221 28.55 3.85 12.83
CA ILE A 221 27.29 3.11 12.99
C ILE A 221 27.54 1.61 12.81
N TYR A 222 28.28 1.19 11.78
CA TYR A 222 28.62 -0.21 11.53
C TYR A 222 29.30 -0.88 12.74
N GLN A 223 30.23 -0.18 13.39
CA GLN A 223 30.99 -0.72 14.53
C GLN A 223 30.14 -1.00 15.78
N ILE A 224 28.93 -0.41 15.86
CA ILE A 224 28.02 -0.59 17.00
C ILE A 224 26.99 -1.70 16.71
N LEU A 225 26.80 -2.07 15.43
CA LEU A 225 25.87 -3.13 15.06
C LEU A 225 26.41 -4.51 15.49
N PRO A 226 25.58 -5.36 16.12
CA PRO A 226 26.01 -6.69 16.56
C PRO A 226 26.39 -7.57 15.36
N ASP A 227 27.33 -8.50 15.59
CA ASP A 227 27.61 -9.56 14.63
C ASP A 227 26.43 -10.53 14.59
N ILE A 228 25.77 -10.59 13.43
CA ILE A 228 24.63 -11.46 13.20
C ILE A 228 25.16 -12.66 12.40
N GLU A 229 25.28 -13.81 13.05
CA GLU A 229 25.39 -15.09 12.36
C GLU A 229 24.02 -15.40 11.73
N ARG A 230 24.00 -15.84 10.47
CA ARG A 230 22.76 -16.27 9.80
C ARG A 230 22.09 -17.35 10.66
N LEU A 231 20.87 -17.09 11.12
CA LEU A 231 20.05 -18.04 11.89
C LEU A 231 19.58 -19.20 11.01
#